data_AF-A0A956DF89-F1
#
_entry.id   AF-A0A956DF89-F1
#
_cell.length_a   1.000
_cell.length_b   1.000
_cell.length_c   1.000
_cell.angle_alpha   90.00
_cell.angle_beta   90.00
_cell.angle_gamma   90.00
#
_symmetry.space_group_name_H-M   'P 1'
#
loop_
_entity.id
_entity.type
_entity.pdbx_description
1 polymer ?
#
loop_
_entity_poly.entity_id
_entity_poly.type
_entity_poly.pdbx_seq_one_letter_code
_entity_poly.pdbx_strand_id
1 'polypeptide(L)'
;FTALSAVHPQCDGTTQRRGVNCNSAVHRVCAATGCSTSGFGPVEAGPDEAHLGCVSGQTRVVSYADLAAHHAPCNGTSEVMGPNCNAAISRWCGANGMTTGFGPVELPGDGTAHVTCVPTATRHSITYADLTPHHGSCHSGTRIGPECDTAIHRWCRAMGAVSGFGPLENSGENLAVACVR
;
A
#
# COMPACT_ATOMS: atom_id res chain seq x y z
N PHE A 1 -14.70 11.10 -0.13
CA PHE A 1 -14.88 9.71 0.37
C PHE A 1 -16.23 9.06 0.00
N THR A 2 -17.26 9.80 -0.39
CA THR A 2 -18.60 9.25 -0.75
C THR A 2 -18.58 8.10 -1.75
N ALA A 3 -17.73 8.17 -2.78
CA ALA A 3 -17.59 7.10 -3.76
C ALA A 3 -16.98 5.81 -3.16
N LEU A 4 -16.01 5.95 -2.25
CA LEU A 4 -15.41 4.80 -1.55
C LEU A 4 -16.40 4.18 -0.56
N SER A 5 -17.18 4.98 0.15
CA SER A 5 -18.21 4.48 1.08
C SER A 5 -19.33 3.73 0.37
N ALA A 6 -19.62 4.06 -0.89
CA ALA A 6 -20.59 3.31 -1.70
C ALA A 6 -20.12 1.88 -2.02
N VAL A 7 -18.80 1.66 -2.04
CA VAL A 7 -18.18 0.34 -2.29
C VAL A 7 -17.91 -0.42 -0.99
N HIS A 8 -17.50 0.30 0.06
CA HIS A 8 -17.35 -0.24 1.41
C HIS A 8 -17.82 0.79 2.45
N PRO A 9 -18.95 0.59 3.15
CA PRO A 9 -19.59 1.63 3.98
C PRO A 9 -18.67 2.26 5.04
N GLN A 10 -17.73 1.48 5.60
CA GLN A 10 -16.78 1.98 6.60
C GLN A 10 -15.64 2.85 6.03
N CYS A 11 -15.46 2.93 4.71
CA CYS A 11 -14.51 3.86 4.07
C CYS A 11 -15.18 5.19 3.70
N ASP A 12 -15.65 5.90 4.72
CA ASP A 12 -16.46 7.12 4.62
C ASP A 12 -15.67 8.40 4.94
N GLY A 13 -14.40 8.28 5.34
CA GLY A 13 -13.57 9.40 5.77
C GLY A 13 -13.82 9.86 7.21
N THR A 14 -14.74 9.24 7.95
CA THR A 14 -14.98 9.48 9.38
C THR A 14 -14.68 8.24 10.22
N THR A 15 -15.22 7.10 9.84
CA THR A 15 -14.94 5.77 10.39
C THR A 15 -13.56 5.30 9.98
N GLN A 16 -13.25 5.39 8.68
CA GLN A 16 -11.93 5.05 8.17
C GLN A 16 -11.55 5.94 6.99
N ARG A 17 -10.34 6.50 7.06
CA ARG A 17 -9.66 7.18 5.94
C ARG A 17 -8.58 6.32 5.30
N ARG A 18 -8.02 5.38 6.06
CA ARG A 18 -6.90 4.51 5.68
C ARG A 18 -6.97 3.19 6.44
N GLY A 19 -6.64 2.09 5.75
CA GLY A 19 -6.58 0.74 6.29
C GLY A 19 -7.57 -0.21 5.62
N VAL A 20 -7.80 -1.39 6.21
CA VAL A 20 -8.43 -2.56 5.55
C VAL A 20 -9.69 -2.26 4.73
N ASN A 21 -10.67 -1.55 5.29
CA ASN A 21 -11.93 -1.30 4.57
C ASN A 21 -11.73 -0.34 3.40
N CYS A 22 -10.86 0.66 3.58
CA CYS A 22 -10.49 1.56 2.49
C CYS A 22 -9.63 0.87 1.44
N ASN A 23 -8.72 -0.03 1.83
CA ASN A 23 -7.96 -0.82 0.87
C ASN A 23 -8.89 -1.70 0.01
N SER A 24 -9.90 -2.35 0.61
CA SER A 24 -10.94 -3.09 -0.13
C SER A 24 -11.75 -2.18 -1.06
N ALA A 25 -12.18 -1.01 -0.58
CA ALA A 25 -12.89 -0.05 -1.43
C ALA A 25 -12.06 0.39 -2.63
N VAL A 26 -10.80 0.76 -2.40
CA VAL A 26 -9.86 1.21 -3.43
C VAL A 26 -9.55 0.09 -4.42
N HIS A 27 -9.31 -1.13 -3.93
CA HIS A 27 -9.11 -2.31 -4.76
C HIS A 27 -10.27 -2.52 -5.74
N ARG A 28 -11.51 -2.55 -5.22
CA ARG A 28 -12.71 -2.77 -6.02
C ARG A 28 -12.99 -1.63 -6.99
N VAL A 29 -12.81 -0.38 -6.57
CA VAL A 29 -12.95 0.80 -7.45
C VAL A 29 -11.96 0.70 -8.62
N CYS A 30 -10.69 0.45 -8.34
CA CYS A 30 -9.69 0.33 -9.40
C CYS A 30 -9.97 -0.87 -10.31
N ALA A 31 -10.28 -2.04 -9.76
CA ALA A 31 -10.63 -3.23 -10.56
C ALA A 31 -11.84 -2.98 -11.49
N ALA A 32 -12.80 -2.13 -11.09
CA ALA A 32 -13.94 -1.77 -11.91
C ALA A 32 -13.61 -0.79 -13.07
N THR A 33 -12.45 -0.14 -13.08
CA THR A 33 -12.04 0.81 -14.14
C THR A 33 -11.67 0.13 -15.46
N GLY A 34 -11.52 -1.20 -15.48
CA GLY A 34 -11.24 -2.00 -16.69
C GLY A 34 -9.79 -1.97 -17.19
N CYS A 35 -9.01 -0.95 -16.85
CA CYS A 35 -7.59 -0.81 -17.24
C CYS A 35 -6.61 -1.22 -16.12
N SER A 36 -7.12 -1.56 -14.93
CA SER A 36 -6.32 -1.97 -13.77
C SER A 36 -6.97 -3.13 -13.04
N THR A 37 -6.22 -3.83 -12.19
CA THR A 37 -6.71 -5.02 -11.47
C THR A 37 -6.79 -4.81 -9.96
N SER A 38 -6.21 -3.71 -9.46
CA SER A 38 -6.20 -3.34 -8.05
C SER A 38 -5.78 -1.89 -7.88
N GLY A 39 -5.74 -1.40 -6.64
CA GLY A 39 -5.21 -0.08 -6.34
C GLY A 39 -4.77 0.09 -4.90
N PHE A 40 -4.08 1.20 -4.64
CA PHE A 40 -3.59 1.62 -3.34
C PHE A 40 -3.90 3.09 -3.10
N GLY A 41 -3.81 3.51 -1.84
CA GLY A 41 -4.02 4.88 -1.41
C GLY A 41 -4.98 4.99 -0.22
N PRO A 42 -5.41 6.21 0.13
CA PRO A 42 -5.22 7.45 -0.61
C PRO A 42 -3.75 7.86 -0.78
N VAL A 43 -3.37 8.31 -1.98
CA VAL A 43 -2.02 8.84 -2.27
C VAL A 43 -1.94 10.36 -2.07
N GLU A 44 -3.08 11.03 -2.14
CA GLU A 44 -3.30 12.39 -1.65
C GLU A 44 -4.74 12.42 -1.12
N ALA A 45 -4.99 13.16 -0.03
CA ALA A 45 -6.33 13.30 0.51
C ALA A 45 -6.57 14.72 1.01
N GLY A 46 -7.68 15.30 0.58
CA GLY A 46 -8.23 16.53 1.13
C GLY A 46 -9.32 16.26 2.19
N PRO A 47 -10.03 17.30 2.63
CA PRO A 47 -11.18 17.13 3.50
C PRO A 47 -12.26 16.25 2.85
N ASP A 48 -12.53 16.46 1.56
CA ASP A 48 -13.63 15.81 0.82
C ASP A 48 -13.18 14.90 -0.33
N GLU A 49 -11.94 15.01 -0.79
CA GLU A 49 -11.38 14.27 -1.94
C GLU A 49 -10.29 13.27 -1.50
N ALA A 50 -10.18 12.15 -2.22
CA ALA A 50 -9.10 11.18 -2.06
C ALA A 50 -8.63 10.71 -3.44
N HIS A 51 -7.34 10.87 -3.72
CA HIS A 51 -6.70 10.38 -4.93
C HIS A 51 -6.16 8.97 -4.69
N LEU A 52 -6.34 8.10 -5.68
CA LEU A 52 -5.99 6.68 -5.60
C LEU A 52 -4.97 6.33 -6.70
N GLY A 53 -4.07 5.39 -6.41
CA GLY A 53 -3.21 4.78 -7.42
C GLY A 53 -3.82 3.47 -7.91
N CYS A 54 -4.36 3.44 -9.12
CA CYS A 54 -4.82 2.20 -9.75
C CYS A 54 -3.69 1.55 -10.55
N VAL A 55 -3.53 0.23 -10.42
CA VAL A 55 -2.40 -0.52 -11.01
C VAL A 55 -2.83 -1.86 -11.58
N SER A 56 -2.12 -2.27 -12.63
CA SER A 56 -2.20 -3.62 -13.17
C SER A 56 -1.20 -4.52 -12.46
N GLY A 57 -1.71 -5.32 -11.52
CA GLY A 57 -0.96 -6.33 -10.79
C GLY A 57 -1.66 -7.68 -10.77
N GLN A 58 -1.06 -8.66 -10.08
CA GLN A 58 -1.68 -9.96 -9.83
C GLN A 58 -2.17 -10.00 -8.39
N THR A 59 -3.49 -10.02 -8.20
CA THR A 59 -4.08 -10.28 -6.88
C THR A 59 -4.02 -11.76 -6.58
N ARG A 60 -3.45 -12.11 -5.43
CA ARG A 60 -3.28 -13.49 -4.96
C ARG A 60 -3.81 -13.63 -3.56
N VAL A 61 -4.42 -14.79 -3.28
CA VAL A 61 -4.79 -15.20 -1.92
C VAL A 61 -3.58 -15.85 -1.30
N VAL A 62 -3.21 -15.42 -0.09
CA VAL A 62 -2.05 -15.92 0.66
C VAL A 62 -2.42 -16.10 2.12
N SER A 63 -1.91 -17.15 2.76
CA SER A 63 -2.14 -17.37 4.19
C SER A 63 -1.27 -16.44 5.04
N TYR A 64 -1.74 -16.07 6.23
CA TYR A 64 -0.87 -15.37 7.17
C TYR A 64 0.30 -16.23 7.67
N ALA A 65 0.19 -17.56 7.61
CA ALA A 65 1.32 -18.44 7.89
C ALA A 65 2.44 -18.28 6.85
N ASP A 66 2.09 -18.18 5.57
CA ASP A 66 3.06 -17.94 4.50
C ASP A 66 3.67 -16.54 4.61
N LEU A 67 2.87 -15.51 4.89
CA LEU A 67 3.39 -14.15 5.11
C LEU A 67 4.34 -14.10 6.32
N ALA A 68 4.00 -14.79 7.41
CA ALA A 68 4.84 -14.86 8.61
C ALA A 68 6.21 -15.53 8.33
N ALA A 69 6.30 -16.45 7.37
CA ALA A 69 7.57 -17.03 6.95
C ALA A 69 8.52 -16.00 6.30
N HIS A 70 7.99 -14.91 5.75
CA HIS A 70 8.78 -13.82 5.18
C HIS A 70 9.01 -12.64 6.14
N HIS A 71 8.12 -12.44 7.11
CA HIS A 71 8.33 -11.55 8.24
C HIS A 71 7.38 -11.90 9.40
N ALA A 72 7.93 -12.50 10.46
CA ALA A 72 7.18 -13.18 11.52
C ALA A 72 6.02 -12.39 12.18
N PRO A 73 6.11 -11.06 12.38
CA PRO A 73 4.99 -10.33 12.98
C PRO A 73 3.74 -10.25 12.08
N CYS A 74 3.85 -10.45 10.77
CA CYS A 74 2.68 -10.50 9.88
C CYS A 74 2.06 -11.91 9.88
N ASN A 75 1.31 -12.22 10.93
CA ASN A 75 0.76 -13.56 11.19
C ASN A 75 -0.76 -13.56 11.41
N GLY A 76 -1.45 -12.44 11.14
CA GLY A 76 -2.90 -12.33 11.26
C GLY A 76 -3.41 -12.23 12.71
N THR A 77 -2.51 -12.32 13.70
CA THR A 77 -2.82 -12.16 15.13
C THR A 77 -2.09 -10.96 15.72
N SER A 78 -0.75 -10.93 15.60
CA SER A 78 0.09 -9.79 16.00
C SER A 78 -0.11 -8.60 15.06
N GLU A 79 -0.19 -8.86 13.75
CA GLU A 79 -0.45 -7.86 12.74
C GLU A 79 -1.22 -8.47 11.57
N VAL A 80 -2.36 -7.84 11.25
CA VAL A 80 -3.19 -8.14 10.08
C VAL A 80 -2.82 -7.20 8.93
N MET A 81 -2.43 -5.97 9.25
CA MET A 81 -2.03 -4.91 8.33
C MET A 81 -1.09 -3.94 9.05
N GLY A 82 -0.13 -3.40 8.32
CA GLY A 82 0.81 -2.42 8.84
C GLY A 82 2.21 -2.60 8.24
N PRO A 83 3.24 -1.96 8.84
CA PRO A 83 4.59 -1.99 8.29
C PRO A 83 5.20 -3.40 8.27
N ASN A 84 4.86 -4.28 9.20
CA ASN A 84 5.37 -5.65 9.16
C ASN A 84 4.69 -6.44 8.04
N CYS A 85 3.39 -6.26 7.85
CA CYS A 85 2.72 -6.90 6.72
C CYS A 85 3.14 -6.34 5.37
N ASN A 86 3.43 -5.04 5.24
CA ASN A 86 4.01 -4.47 4.01
C ASN A 86 5.32 -5.17 3.64
N ALA A 87 6.22 -5.38 4.62
CA ALA A 87 7.48 -6.08 4.41
C ALA A 87 7.28 -7.55 4.04
N ALA A 88 6.41 -8.27 4.76
CA ALA A 88 6.07 -9.66 4.46
C ALA A 88 5.55 -9.80 3.02
N ILE A 89 4.60 -8.96 2.61
CA ILE A 89 3.96 -9.00 1.30
C ILE A 89 4.97 -8.66 0.19
N SER A 90 5.76 -7.60 0.37
CA SER A 90 6.80 -7.24 -0.61
C SER A 90 7.78 -8.39 -0.83
N ARG A 91 8.24 -9.03 0.25
CA ARG A 91 9.16 -10.17 0.18
C ARG A 91 8.53 -11.41 -0.42
N TRP A 92 7.29 -11.73 -0.04
CA TRP A 92 6.56 -12.87 -0.58
C TRP A 92 6.32 -12.71 -2.09
N CYS A 93 5.88 -11.52 -2.54
CA CYS A 93 5.76 -11.23 -3.97
C CYS A 93 7.12 -11.35 -4.69
N GLY A 94 8.19 -10.86 -4.08
CA GLY A 94 9.58 -11.03 -4.53
C GLY A 94 9.97 -12.49 -4.75
N ALA A 95 9.75 -13.33 -3.72
CA ALA A 95 10.04 -14.77 -3.77
C ALA A 95 9.18 -15.51 -4.82
N ASN A 96 8.04 -14.94 -5.21
CA ASN A 96 7.11 -15.47 -6.20
C ASN A 96 7.29 -14.87 -7.61
N GLY A 97 8.48 -14.31 -7.90
CA GLY A 97 8.87 -13.85 -9.24
C GLY A 97 8.32 -12.49 -9.65
N MET A 98 7.81 -11.70 -8.69
CA MET A 98 7.34 -10.33 -8.90
C MET A 98 8.32 -9.33 -8.31
N THR A 99 8.24 -8.05 -8.69
CA THR A 99 9.16 -7.03 -8.15
C THR A 99 8.84 -6.66 -6.70
N THR A 100 7.56 -6.47 -6.38
CA THR A 100 7.06 -6.20 -5.02
C THR A 100 5.54 -6.41 -4.97
N GLY A 101 4.88 -6.03 -3.88
CA GLY A 101 3.43 -5.99 -3.75
C GLY A 101 2.96 -5.18 -2.55
N PHE A 102 1.64 -5.04 -2.44
CA PHE A 102 0.96 -4.35 -1.34
C PHE A 102 -0.30 -5.09 -0.94
N GLY A 103 -0.81 -4.77 0.25
CA GLY A 103 -2.05 -5.31 0.79
C GLY A 103 -2.04 -5.30 2.33
N PRO A 104 -2.98 -5.99 2.98
CA PRO A 104 -4.11 -6.68 2.36
C PRO A 104 -5.02 -5.74 1.56
N VAL A 105 -5.51 -6.21 0.41
CA VAL A 105 -6.52 -5.55 -0.42
C VAL A 105 -7.92 -6.13 -0.21
N GLU A 106 -8.02 -7.33 0.35
CA GLU A 106 -9.25 -7.91 0.91
C GLU A 106 -8.90 -8.84 2.08
N LEU A 107 -9.82 -8.97 3.02
CA LEU A 107 -9.72 -9.87 4.17
C LEU A 107 -10.97 -10.75 4.27
N PRO A 108 -10.92 -12.00 3.75
CA PRO A 108 -12.07 -12.91 3.79
C PRO A 108 -12.39 -13.45 5.19
N GLY A 109 -11.47 -13.34 6.15
CA GLY A 109 -11.70 -13.76 7.55
C GLY A 109 -11.45 -15.24 7.85
N ASP A 110 -10.82 -15.96 6.92
CA ASP A 110 -10.49 -17.39 7.01
C ASP A 110 -9.00 -17.66 7.32
N GLY A 111 -8.28 -16.66 7.83
CA GLY A 111 -6.83 -16.72 8.05
C GLY A 111 -5.99 -16.44 6.80
N THR A 112 -6.62 -16.03 5.69
CA THR A 112 -5.94 -15.56 4.49
C THR A 112 -6.11 -14.05 4.28
N ALA A 113 -5.26 -13.50 3.41
CA ALA A 113 -5.33 -12.14 2.92
C ALA A 113 -5.21 -12.15 1.39
N HIS A 114 -5.91 -11.23 0.74
CA HIS A 114 -5.65 -10.95 -0.67
C HIS A 114 -4.58 -9.87 -0.75
N VAL A 115 -3.55 -10.09 -1.57
CA VAL A 115 -2.45 -9.16 -1.79
C VAL A 115 -2.26 -8.93 -3.28
N THR A 116 -1.83 -7.74 -3.69
CA THR A 116 -1.53 -7.44 -5.09
C THR A 116 -0.02 -7.38 -5.29
N CYS A 117 0.51 -8.32 -6.08
CA CYS A 117 1.89 -8.26 -6.55
C CYS A 117 2.00 -7.45 -7.84
N VAL A 118 3.00 -6.57 -7.93
CA VAL A 118 3.17 -5.63 -9.04
C VAL A 118 4.52 -5.89 -9.73
N PRO A 119 4.53 -6.60 -10.87
CA PRO A 119 5.79 -6.92 -11.57
C PRO A 119 6.44 -5.70 -12.23
N THR A 120 5.64 -4.73 -12.68
CA THR A 120 6.10 -3.55 -13.43
C THR A 120 6.56 -2.39 -12.55
N ALA A 121 6.43 -2.52 -11.22
CA ALA A 121 6.92 -1.51 -10.29
C ALA A 121 8.45 -1.41 -10.35
N THR A 122 8.99 -0.23 -10.09
CA THR A 122 10.42 -0.04 -9.81
C THR A 122 10.61 0.16 -8.33
N ARG A 123 11.39 -0.72 -7.69
CA ARG A 123 11.73 -0.62 -6.26
C ARG A 123 12.93 0.29 -6.07
N HIS A 124 12.82 1.24 -5.14
CA HIS A 124 13.91 2.13 -4.74
C HIS A 124 14.20 1.97 -3.25
N SER A 125 15.48 1.89 -2.91
CA SER A 125 15.94 2.05 -1.52
C SER A 125 16.37 3.51 -1.34
N ILE A 126 15.70 4.21 -0.45
CA ILE A 126 15.88 5.64 -0.19
C ILE A 126 15.91 5.90 1.32
N THR A 127 15.97 7.18 1.72
CA THR A 127 15.91 7.63 3.10
C THR A 127 14.70 8.54 3.36
N TYR A 128 14.35 8.74 4.63
CA TYR A 128 13.35 9.75 5.00
C TYR A 128 13.78 11.18 4.66
N ALA A 129 15.09 11.45 4.55
CA ALA A 129 15.59 12.73 4.08
C ALA A 129 15.22 12.99 2.61
N ASP A 130 15.08 11.93 1.80
CA ASP A 130 14.60 12.05 0.41
C ASP A 130 13.10 12.36 0.34
N LEU A 131 12.31 11.89 1.31
CA LEU A 131 10.85 12.07 1.34
C LEU A 131 10.39 13.36 2.03
N THR A 132 11.13 13.83 3.03
CA THR A 132 10.77 15.03 3.82
C THR A 132 10.51 16.28 2.94
N PRO A 133 11.27 16.55 1.86
CA PRO A 133 10.99 17.67 0.95
C PRO A 133 9.65 17.56 0.21
N HIS A 134 9.10 16.35 0.07
CA HIS A 134 7.83 16.11 -0.62
C HIS A 134 6.62 16.14 0.32
N HIS A 135 6.85 15.90 1.62
CA HIS A 135 5.91 16.22 2.70
C HIS A 135 6.67 16.32 4.04
N GLY A 136 6.69 17.51 4.66
CA GLY A 136 7.54 17.79 5.83
C GLY A 136 7.29 16.91 7.06
N SER A 137 6.07 16.37 7.19
CA SER A 137 5.69 15.46 8.29
C SER A 137 6.06 13.99 8.02
N CYS A 138 6.53 13.64 6.82
CA CYS A 138 7.05 12.31 6.55
C CYS A 138 8.54 12.22 6.87
N HIS A 139 8.84 11.73 8.07
CA HIS A 139 10.18 11.48 8.56
C HIS A 139 10.26 10.15 9.33
N SER A 140 11.45 9.77 9.76
CA SER A 140 11.72 8.51 10.47
C SER A 140 11.04 8.36 11.84
N GLY A 141 10.38 9.40 12.34
CA GLY A 141 9.53 9.36 13.53
C GLY A 141 8.08 8.98 13.21
N THR A 142 7.57 9.37 12.04
CA THR A 142 6.20 9.06 11.58
C THR A 142 6.15 7.71 10.87
N ARG A 143 7.10 7.46 9.96
CA ARG A 143 7.35 6.24 9.19
C ARG A 143 6.24 5.71 8.27
N ILE A 144 4.98 5.87 8.64
CA ILE A 144 3.82 5.34 7.91
C ILE A 144 2.61 6.21 8.22
N GLY A 145 1.78 6.45 7.22
CA GLY A 145 0.60 7.30 7.35
C GLY A 145 0.37 8.16 6.11
N PRO A 146 -0.72 8.94 6.08
CA PRO A 146 -1.13 9.70 4.89
C PRO A 146 -0.05 10.67 4.40
N GLU A 147 0.74 11.22 5.32
CA GLU A 147 1.82 12.15 4.98
C GLU A 147 2.97 11.45 4.25
N CYS A 148 3.28 10.21 4.65
CA CYS A 148 4.27 9.41 3.95
C CYS A 148 3.72 8.81 2.66
N ASP A 149 2.46 8.41 2.62
CA ASP A 149 1.82 7.97 1.38
C ASP A 149 1.87 9.11 0.32
N THR A 150 1.60 10.36 0.75
CA THR A 150 1.72 11.58 -0.07
C THR A 150 3.15 11.89 -0.48
N ALA A 151 4.11 11.81 0.46
CA ALA A 151 5.52 12.05 0.15
C ALA A 151 6.05 11.05 -0.89
N ILE A 152 5.73 9.76 -0.74
CA ILE A 152 6.15 8.70 -1.65
C ILE A 152 5.53 8.91 -3.04
N HIS A 153 4.24 9.23 -3.10
CA HIS A 153 3.56 9.57 -4.35
C HIS A 153 4.28 10.70 -5.10
N ARG A 154 4.53 11.82 -4.41
CA ARG A 154 5.16 13.02 -4.99
C ARG A 154 6.62 12.78 -5.37
N TRP A 155 7.37 12.05 -4.55
CA TRP A 155 8.76 11.67 -4.85
C TRP A 155 8.82 10.79 -6.11
N CYS A 156 7.98 9.76 -6.21
CA CYS A 156 7.90 8.93 -7.41
C CYS A 156 7.51 9.72 -8.66
N ARG A 157 6.58 10.69 -8.53
CA ARG A 157 6.24 11.60 -9.64
C ARG A 157 7.40 12.49 -10.06
N ALA A 158 8.19 13.01 -9.12
CA ALA A 158 9.39 13.77 -9.42
C ALA A 158 10.45 12.93 -10.17
N MET A 159 10.46 11.61 -9.96
CA MET A 159 11.28 10.64 -10.68
C MET A 159 10.69 10.20 -12.04
N GLY A 160 9.56 10.79 -12.47
CA GLY A 160 8.91 10.50 -13.75
C GLY A 160 7.99 9.29 -13.75
N ALA A 161 7.60 8.77 -12.58
CA ALA A 161 6.55 7.77 -12.45
C ALA A 161 5.16 8.42 -12.37
N VAL A 162 4.09 7.62 -12.52
CA VAL A 162 2.71 8.12 -12.36
C VAL A 162 2.35 8.26 -10.88
N SER A 163 2.77 7.30 -10.05
CA SER A 163 2.56 7.31 -8.61
C SER A 163 3.57 6.38 -7.91
N GLY A 164 3.43 6.20 -6.60
CA GLY A 164 4.18 5.21 -5.84
C GLY A 164 3.54 4.85 -4.50
N PHE A 165 3.95 3.71 -3.95
CA PHE A 165 3.48 3.20 -2.67
C PHE A 165 4.63 2.69 -1.79
N GLY A 166 4.37 2.65 -0.49
CA GLY A 166 5.31 2.18 0.53
C GLY A 166 4.92 2.71 1.91
N PRO A 167 5.83 2.61 2.90
CA PRO A 167 7.08 1.87 2.83
C PRO A 167 6.84 0.36 2.62
N LEU A 168 7.64 -0.24 1.76
CA LEU A 168 7.72 -1.69 1.54
C LEU A 168 8.54 -2.36 2.65
N GLU A 169 9.65 -1.72 3.01
CA GLU A 169 10.54 -2.10 4.10
C GLU A 169 11.03 -0.81 4.77
N ASN A 170 11.36 -0.88 6.05
CA ASN A 170 11.84 0.27 6.80
C ASN A 170 12.79 -0.16 7.92
N SER A 171 13.94 0.50 8.02
CA SER A 171 14.91 0.32 9.11
C SER A 171 15.67 1.62 9.38
N GLY A 172 15.45 2.20 10.56
CA GLY A 172 16.06 3.48 10.95
C GLY A 172 15.61 4.62 10.03
N GLU A 173 16.58 5.22 9.32
CA GLU A 173 16.34 6.26 8.32
C GLU A 173 16.08 5.72 6.92
N ASN A 174 16.32 4.43 6.69
CA ASN A 174 16.20 3.82 5.37
C ASN A 174 14.80 3.22 5.17
N LEU A 175 14.28 3.37 3.96
CA LEU A 175 13.05 2.72 3.54
C LEU A 175 13.10 2.29 2.08
N ALA A 176 12.31 1.29 1.74
CA ALA A 176 12.07 0.90 0.36
C ALA A 176 10.69 1.40 -0.08
N VAL A 177 10.59 1.92 -1.31
CA VAL A 177 9.34 2.36 -1.94
C VAL A 177 9.22 1.75 -3.33
N ALA A 178 8.01 1.69 -3.87
CA ALA A 178 7.75 1.26 -5.23
C ALA A 178 7.13 2.41 -6.04
N CYS A 179 7.75 2.76 -7.16
CA CYS A 179 7.18 3.66 -8.14
C CYS A 179 6.51 2.87 -9.28
N VAL A 180 5.36 3.34 -9.74
CA VAL A 180 4.54 2.69 -10.78
C VAL A 180 4.27 3.66 -11.94
N ARG A 181 4.24 3.12 -13.15
CA ARG A 181 3.92 3.85 -14.39
C ARG A 181 2.53 3.48 -14.88
#